data_AF-A0A917FU06-F1
#
_entry.id   AF-A0A917FU06-F1
#
_cell.length_a   1.000
_cell.length_b   1.000
_cell.length_c   1.000
_cell.angle_alpha   90.00
_cell.angle_beta   90.00
_cell.angle_gamma   90.00
#
_symmetry.space_group_name_H-M   'P 1'
#
loop_
_entity.id
_entity.type
_entity.pdbx_description
1 polymer ?
#
loop_
_entity_poly.entity_id
_entity_poly.type
_entity_poly.pdbx_seq_one_letter_code
_entity_poly.pdbx_strand_id
1 'polypeptide(L)'
;MCLMHLTGSSGSSSGDNTAGYGSEEEACTAETPLSMGMGRKVFSVHNHVGHLDPWPFYESEEPISPADPGPSSSEELEFFMKCRGIEKTLIIPNYGIPVQEQPFSHNELVARLCREGAGNVAGALWVSGLPQNRERTEAALKLLDEPGIQALKMSYLLGGTADPRKWDEATLRLHESIFQAAIERDIPIHFHTSPGGGSDILGYFELIKRWGKDLKIHLVHMGGGVSGHIRLLSQWKDLIEGGYRVYIDTSWAIGFAVRKLLQEVDKTGIGVDRIMFGCDEPWSDFESEFWKIQGMKVSEEIKERIFWGNAQELYFSRLA
;
A
#
# COMPACT_ATOMS: atom_id res chain seq x y z
N MET A 1 5.63 15.95 55.89
CA MET A 1 6.93 15.25 56.05
C MET A 1 7.82 15.79 54.93
N CYS A 2 8.62 16.84 55.05
CA CYS A 2 9.63 17.28 56.02
C CYS A 2 10.95 16.48 56.01
N LEU A 3 12.06 17.26 55.96
CA LEU A 3 13.51 16.98 55.99
C LEU A 3 14.14 16.55 54.65
N MET A 4 15.14 17.22 54.04
CA MET A 4 16.32 18.05 54.38
C MET A 4 17.64 17.35 53.99
N HIS A 5 18.43 18.07 53.18
CA HIS A 5 19.89 18.15 52.99
C HIS A 5 20.83 16.96 53.29
N LEU A 6 21.80 16.74 52.39
CA LEU A 6 23.20 17.18 52.59
C LEU A 6 24.09 17.02 51.33
N THR A 7 25.12 17.86 51.35
CA THR A 7 26.10 18.27 50.32
C THR A 7 27.27 17.30 50.12
N GLY A 8 27.94 17.37 48.96
CA GLY A 8 29.27 16.80 48.72
C GLY A 8 30.02 17.52 47.59
N SER A 9 31.23 17.97 47.90
CA SER A 9 32.14 18.86 47.15
C SER A 9 32.99 18.16 46.09
N SER A 10 33.29 18.84 44.99
CA SER A 10 34.56 18.88 44.23
C SER A 10 34.30 19.79 43.02
N GLY A 11 35.17 20.65 42.50
CA GLY A 11 36.62 20.69 42.42
C GLY A 11 36.89 21.37 41.08
N SER A 12 37.57 22.51 41.09
CA SER A 12 37.86 23.30 39.89
C SER A 12 38.92 22.63 39.01
N SER A 13 38.69 22.53 37.70
CA SER A 13 39.77 22.63 36.73
C SER A 13 39.24 23.08 35.36
N SER A 14 39.75 24.24 34.97
CA SER A 14 39.78 24.83 33.63
C SER A 14 40.23 23.84 32.55
N GLY A 15 39.53 23.85 31.42
CA GLY A 15 39.95 23.20 30.19
C GLY A 15 39.17 23.77 29.02
N ASP A 16 39.86 24.58 28.21
CA ASP A 16 39.45 24.99 26.86
C ASP A 16 38.95 23.81 26.04
N ASN A 17 37.86 24.02 25.30
CA ASN A 17 37.65 23.43 23.98
C ASN A 17 36.54 24.19 23.25
N THR A 18 36.94 25.30 22.64
CA THR A 18 36.23 25.93 21.53
C THR A 18 36.36 25.04 20.29
N ALA A 19 35.53 24.01 20.21
CA ALA A 19 35.32 23.27 18.97
C ALA A 19 34.37 24.08 18.08
N GLY A 20 34.85 24.43 16.89
CA GLY A 20 34.14 25.24 15.92
C GLY A 20 32.81 24.61 15.50
N TYR A 21 31.80 25.47 15.39
CA TYR A 21 30.61 25.21 14.59
C TYR A 21 31.03 25.09 13.13
N GLY A 22 31.37 23.88 12.70
CA GLY A 22 31.37 23.49 11.30
C GLY A 22 29.93 23.29 10.88
N SER A 23 29.41 24.22 10.08
CA SER A 23 28.21 24.03 9.27
C SER A 23 28.52 22.99 8.20
N GLU A 24 28.28 21.71 8.51
CA GLU A 24 28.13 20.69 7.49
C GLU A 24 26.62 20.59 7.22
N GLU A 25 26.22 21.13 6.07
CA GLU A 25 24.99 20.73 5.40
C GLU A 25 25.00 19.20 5.34
N GLU A 26 24.11 18.55 6.08
CA GLU A 26 23.80 17.13 5.90
C GLU A 26 23.20 16.97 4.51
N ALA A 27 24.08 16.79 3.53
CA ALA A 27 23.74 16.31 2.22
C ALA A 27 23.02 14.98 2.42
N CYS A 28 21.73 14.97 2.05
CA CYS A 28 20.90 13.79 1.87
C CYS A 28 21.77 12.67 1.30
N THR A 29 22.08 11.66 2.11
CA THR A 29 22.95 10.56 1.70
C THR A 29 22.22 9.83 0.58
N ALA A 30 22.61 10.13 -0.66
CA ALA A 30 22.02 9.55 -1.85
C ALA A 30 22.04 8.03 -1.70
N GLU A 31 20.84 7.42 -1.62
CA GLU A 31 20.68 5.97 -1.66
C GLU A 31 21.51 5.45 -2.82
N THR A 32 22.58 4.72 -2.53
CA THR A 32 23.39 4.11 -3.58
C THR A 32 22.53 2.98 -4.15
N PRO A 33 22.35 2.88 -5.48
CA PRO A 33 21.54 1.82 -6.07
C PRO A 33 22.00 0.46 -5.52
N LEU A 34 21.15 -0.16 -4.71
CA LEU A 34 21.37 -1.53 -4.33
C LEU A 34 21.19 -2.33 -5.62
N SER A 35 22.25 -2.97 -6.08
CA SER A 35 22.20 -3.91 -7.20
C SER A 35 21.48 -5.21 -6.80
N MET A 36 20.43 -5.09 -5.99
CA MET A 36 19.62 -6.19 -5.47
C MET A 36 18.48 -6.54 -6.44
N GLY A 37 18.77 -6.49 -7.74
CA GLY A 37 18.15 -7.45 -8.64
C GLY A 37 18.88 -8.77 -8.44
N MET A 38 18.46 -9.61 -7.50
CA MET A 38 19.00 -10.97 -7.29
C MET A 38 18.65 -11.91 -8.47
N GLY A 39 18.88 -11.47 -9.70
CA GLY A 39 18.56 -12.17 -10.94
C GLY A 39 17.07 -12.40 -11.18
N ARG A 40 16.17 -11.74 -10.44
CA ARG A 40 14.73 -11.93 -10.56
C ARG A 40 14.05 -10.67 -11.10
N LYS A 41 13.16 -10.89 -12.05
CA LYS A 41 12.17 -9.91 -12.53
C LYS A 41 11.12 -9.62 -11.45
N VAL A 42 10.94 -8.35 -11.11
CA VAL A 42 10.01 -7.90 -10.06
C VAL A 42 9.11 -6.78 -10.56
N PHE A 43 7.80 -6.97 -10.40
CA PHE A 43 6.78 -5.94 -10.53
C PHE A 43 6.15 -5.68 -9.17
N SER A 44 6.10 -4.42 -8.74
CA SER A 44 5.43 -4.05 -7.50
C SER A 44 4.04 -3.50 -7.80
N VAL A 45 2.98 -4.08 -7.25
CA VAL A 45 1.61 -3.60 -7.47
C VAL A 45 1.13 -2.60 -6.42
N HIS A 46 2.00 -2.15 -5.52
CA HIS A 46 1.63 -1.22 -4.46
C HIS A 46 2.85 -0.41 -4.04
N ASN A 47 2.86 0.87 -4.39
CA ASN A 47 3.88 1.84 -4.01
C ASN A 47 3.20 3.21 -3.91
N HIS A 48 3.59 4.04 -2.97
CA HIS A 48 2.97 5.34 -2.76
C HIS A 48 3.76 6.45 -3.45
N VAL A 49 3.04 7.41 -4.01
CA VAL A 49 3.60 8.64 -4.59
C VAL A 49 2.98 9.86 -3.94
N GLY A 50 3.75 10.95 -3.93
CA GLY A 50 3.33 12.22 -3.35
C GLY A 50 3.65 12.37 -1.86
N HIS A 51 3.67 13.64 -1.46
CA HIS A 51 4.01 14.05 -0.11
C HIS A 51 2.89 13.75 0.89
N LEU A 52 3.27 13.45 2.13
CA LEU A 52 2.37 13.35 3.27
C LEU A 52 2.91 14.23 4.38
N ASP A 53 2.11 15.20 4.83
CA ASP A 53 2.53 16.10 5.89
C ASP A 53 2.73 15.33 7.20
N PRO A 54 3.73 15.71 8.02
CA PRO A 54 3.86 15.20 9.38
C PRO A 54 2.57 15.41 10.19
N TRP A 55 2.26 14.46 11.08
CA TRP A 55 1.02 14.52 11.87
C TRP A 55 1.26 14.11 13.33
N PRO A 56 0.55 14.71 14.31
CA PRO A 56 0.61 14.32 15.71
C PRO A 56 -0.11 12.98 15.95
N PHE A 57 0.49 11.89 15.45
CA PHE A 57 -0.03 10.54 15.61
C PHE A 57 -0.04 10.11 17.08
N TYR A 58 -1.06 9.35 17.49
CA TYR A 58 -1.14 8.70 18.80
C TYR A 58 -0.88 9.64 19.99
N GLU A 59 -1.46 10.85 19.95
CA GLU A 59 -1.34 11.85 21.02
C GLU A 59 0.09 12.42 21.16
N SER A 60 0.93 12.27 20.14
CA SER A 60 2.24 12.93 20.07
C SER A 60 2.09 14.45 20.13
N GLU A 61 2.87 15.11 21.00
CA GLU A 61 2.91 16.58 21.10
C GLU A 61 3.46 17.21 19.82
N GLU A 62 4.47 16.56 19.22
CA GLU A 62 5.11 16.99 17.98
C GLU A 62 4.61 16.15 16.79
N PRO A 63 4.36 16.76 15.63
CA PRO A 63 4.07 16.03 14.40
C PRO A 63 5.23 15.12 13.99
N ILE A 64 4.91 13.88 13.60
CA ILE A 64 5.90 12.89 13.14
C ILE A 64 5.60 12.57 11.67
N SER A 65 6.65 12.50 10.84
CA SER A 65 6.58 11.86 9.52
C SER A 65 6.92 10.39 9.70
N PRO A 66 5.95 9.47 9.62
CA PRO A 66 6.19 8.04 9.85
C PRO A 66 6.96 7.38 8.69
N ALA A 67 7.07 8.08 7.57
CA ALA A 67 7.71 7.64 6.35
C ALA A 67 8.31 8.85 5.62
N ASP A 68 9.31 8.61 4.77
CA ASP A 68 9.82 9.63 3.85
C ASP A 68 8.77 9.97 2.77
N PRO A 69 8.90 11.11 2.06
CA PRO A 69 8.02 11.41 0.94
C PRO A 69 8.14 10.37 -0.18
N GLY A 70 7.00 9.95 -0.74
CA GLY A 70 7.01 9.14 -1.95
C GLY A 70 7.42 9.96 -3.18
N PRO A 71 7.83 9.32 -4.29
CA PRO A 71 8.22 10.03 -5.51
C PRO A 71 7.16 11.03 -5.98
N SER A 72 7.61 12.19 -6.47
CA SER A 72 6.79 13.32 -6.92
C SER A 72 7.05 13.70 -8.38
N SER A 73 8.09 13.13 -8.99
CA SER A 73 8.43 13.26 -10.41
C SER A 73 8.72 11.90 -11.05
N SER A 74 8.76 11.87 -12.38
CA SER A 74 9.11 10.65 -13.11
C SER A 74 10.58 10.28 -12.89
N GLU A 75 11.48 11.25 -12.77
CA GLU A 75 12.88 11.01 -12.46
C GLU A 75 13.07 10.36 -11.08
N GLU A 76 12.35 10.84 -10.06
CA GLU A 76 12.35 10.25 -8.72
C GLU A 76 11.78 8.83 -8.74
N LEU A 77 10.69 8.60 -9.48
CA LEU A 77 10.06 7.28 -9.58
C LEU A 77 10.95 6.28 -10.34
N GLU A 78 11.58 6.71 -11.45
CA GLU A 78 12.52 5.90 -12.21
C GLU A 78 13.75 5.55 -11.38
N PHE A 79 14.28 6.50 -10.61
CA PHE A 79 15.38 6.26 -9.68
C PHE A 79 14.98 5.26 -8.60
N PHE A 80 13.82 5.46 -7.97
CA PHE A 80 13.24 4.53 -6.99
C PHE A 80 13.15 3.11 -7.54
N MET A 81 12.57 2.94 -8.74
CA MET A 81 12.42 1.65 -9.41
C MET A 81 13.79 1.01 -9.70
N LYS A 82 14.74 1.80 -10.23
CA LYS A 82 16.09 1.34 -10.57
C LYS A 82 16.87 0.87 -9.34
N CYS A 83 16.79 1.61 -8.23
CA CYS A 83 17.46 1.25 -6.98
C CYS A 83 16.95 -0.06 -6.37
N ARG A 84 15.72 -0.48 -6.71
CA ARG A 84 15.09 -1.71 -6.21
C ARG A 84 15.04 -2.82 -7.26
N GLY A 85 15.46 -2.56 -8.50
CA GLY A 85 15.31 -3.51 -9.61
C GLY A 85 13.85 -3.79 -9.98
N ILE A 86 12.94 -2.86 -9.71
CA ILE A 86 11.53 -2.97 -10.08
C ILE A 86 11.40 -2.61 -11.56
N GLU A 87 10.95 -3.56 -12.38
CA GLU A 87 10.77 -3.35 -13.83
C GLU A 87 9.46 -2.63 -14.15
N LYS A 88 8.39 -2.91 -13.40
CA LYS A 88 7.08 -2.26 -13.52
C LYS A 88 6.46 -2.01 -12.17
N THR A 89 5.72 -0.93 -12.05
CA THR A 89 5.16 -0.47 -10.78
C THR A 89 3.72 -0.01 -10.94
N LEU A 90 2.87 -0.35 -9.98
CA LEU A 90 1.58 0.31 -9.78
C LEU A 90 1.71 1.29 -8.62
N ILE A 91 1.47 2.56 -8.91
CA ILE A 91 1.55 3.66 -7.95
C ILE A 91 0.17 4.07 -7.46
N ILE A 92 0.10 4.47 -6.19
CA ILE A 92 -1.12 4.95 -5.54
C ILE A 92 -0.83 6.27 -4.80
N PRO A 93 -1.84 7.13 -4.58
CA PRO A 93 -1.69 8.30 -3.71
C PRO A 93 -1.15 7.94 -2.33
N ASN A 94 -0.22 8.73 -1.82
CA ASN A 94 0.16 8.65 -0.41
C ASN A 94 -0.99 9.11 0.50
N TYR A 95 -1.21 8.41 1.61
CA TYR A 95 -2.26 8.68 2.60
C TYR A 95 -1.86 8.10 3.95
N GLY A 96 -2.44 8.59 5.03
CA GLY A 96 -2.20 8.04 6.37
C GLY A 96 -2.58 8.99 7.51
N ILE A 97 -2.72 10.27 7.23
CA ILE A 97 -3.20 11.28 8.17
C ILE A 97 -4.73 11.42 8.08
N PRO A 98 -5.44 11.81 9.15
CA PRO A 98 -6.91 11.93 9.18
C PRO A 98 -7.42 13.18 8.44
N VAL A 99 -6.91 13.42 7.22
CA VAL A 99 -7.33 14.49 6.31
C VAL A 99 -7.83 13.84 5.02
N GLN A 100 -9.15 13.83 4.83
CA GLN A 100 -9.80 13.13 3.71
C GLN A 100 -9.39 13.67 2.35
N GLU A 101 -9.13 14.97 2.25
CA GLU A 101 -8.76 15.69 1.04
C GLU A 101 -7.38 15.35 0.51
N GLN A 102 -6.43 15.07 1.41
CA GLN A 102 -5.01 14.90 1.09
C GLN A 102 -4.74 13.82 0.04
N PRO A 103 -5.30 12.59 0.12
CA PRO A 103 -5.03 11.61 -0.93
C PRO A 103 -5.68 11.95 -2.28
N PHE A 104 -6.79 12.70 -2.30
CA PHE A 104 -7.39 13.14 -3.57
C PHE A 104 -6.49 14.13 -4.31
N SER A 105 -5.71 14.96 -3.61
CA SER A 105 -4.83 15.94 -4.27
C SER A 105 -3.71 15.28 -5.08
N HIS A 106 -3.43 13.99 -4.86
CA HIS A 106 -2.39 13.24 -5.57
C HIS A 106 -2.91 12.45 -6.78
N ASN A 107 -4.21 12.48 -7.10
CA ASN A 107 -4.74 11.78 -8.27
C ASN A 107 -4.17 12.29 -9.59
N GLU A 108 -4.01 13.61 -9.73
CA GLU A 108 -3.39 14.24 -10.91
C GLU A 108 -1.90 13.88 -11.02
N LEU A 109 -1.20 13.79 -9.87
CA LEU A 109 0.18 13.31 -9.83
C LEU A 109 0.27 11.87 -10.36
N VAL A 110 -0.59 10.98 -9.88
CA VAL A 110 -0.64 9.58 -10.35
C VAL A 110 -0.89 9.52 -11.85
N ALA A 111 -1.91 10.22 -12.36
CA ALA A 111 -2.22 10.24 -13.80
C ALA A 111 -1.05 10.77 -14.64
N ARG A 112 -0.37 11.83 -14.17
CA ARG A 112 0.82 12.37 -14.84
C ARG A 112 1.97 11.35 -14.88
N LEU A 113 2.32 10.75 -13.75
CA LEU A 113 3.42 9.77 -13.68
C LEU A 113 3.12 8.52 -14.52
N CYS A 114 1.86 8.10 -14.63
CA CYS A 114 1.46 7.00 -15.51
C CYS A 114 1.68 7.34 -16.99
N ARG A 115 1.33 8.57 -17.40
CA ARG A 115 1.53 9.06 -18.78
C ARG A 115 3.01 9.12 -19.15
N GLU A 116 3.85 9.55 -18.22
CA GLU A 116 5.29 9.72 -18.39
C GLU A 116 6.04 8.37 -18.31
N GLY A 117 5.54 7.40 -17.54
CA GLY A 117 6.20 6.13 -17.24
C GLY A 117 6.26 5.08 -18.37
N ALA A 118 6.03 5.48 -19.62
CA ALA A 118 6.30 4.70 -20.84
C ALA A 118 5.86 3.22 -20.82
N GLY A 119 4.69 2.91 -20.27
CA GLY A 119 4.13 1.55 -20.21
C GLY A 119 4.68 0.65 -19.08
N ASN A 120 5.56 1.19 -18.22
CA ASN A 120 6.08 0.51 -17.03
C ASN A 120 5.40 0.97 -15.73
N VAL A 121 4.66 2.08 -15.77
CA VAL A 121 3.95 2.64 -14.62
C VAL A 121 2.44 2.52 -14.83
N ALA A 122 1.77 1.84 -13.91
CA ALA A 122 0.32 1.81 -13.77
C ALA A 122 -0.10 2.68 -12.57
N GLY A 123 -1.34 3.17 -12.56
CA GLY A 123 -1.87 4.00 -11.47
C GLY A 123 -3.17 3.47 -10.89
N ALA A 124 -3.35 3.65 -9.57
CA ALA A 124 -4.66 3.60 -8.94
C ALA A 124 -5.10 4.99 -8.47
N LEU A 125 -6.30 5.41 -8.85
CA LEU A 125 -6.85 6.69 -8.39
C LEU A 125 -7.54 6.53 -7.04
N TRP A 126 -7.27 7.45 -6.10
CA TRP A 126 -7.96 7.51 -4.83
C TRP A 126 -9.43 7.89 -5.01
N VAL A 127 -10.30 7.12 -4.35
CA VAL A 127 -11.75 7.30 -4.31
C VAL A 127 -12.27 7.05 -2.91
N SER A 128 -13.45 7.59 -2.59
CA SER A 128 -14.12 7.35 -1.31
C SER A 128 -15.62 7.21 -1.50
N GLY A 129 -16.21 6.18 -0.92
CA GLY A 129 -17.66 6.02 -0.92
C GLY A 129 -18.39 6.88 0.11
N LEU A 130 -17.69 7.77 0.84
CA LEU A 130 -18.32 8.67 1.81
C LEU A 130 -19.05 9.83 1.10
N PRO A 131 -20.30 10.16 1.48
CA PRO A 131 -21.07 11.21 0.82
C PRO A 131 -20.40 12.59 0.77
N GLN A 132 -19.66 12.95 1.82
CA GLN A 132 -18.89 14.21 1.90
C GLN A 132 -17.76 14.32 0.85
N ASN A 133 -17.34 13.19 0.28
CA ASN A 133 -16.29 13.11 -0.73
C ASN A 133 -16.85 12.92 -2.15
N ARG A 134 -18.18 13.08 -2.34
CA ARG A 134 -18.85 12.86 -3.63
C ARG A 134 -18.17 13.60 -4.77
N GLU A 135 -18.02 14.91 -4.67
CA GLU A 135 -17.46 15.74 -5.75
C GLU A 135 -16.02 15.34 -6.10
N ARG A 136 -15.20 15.02 -5.09
CA ARG A 136 -13.81 14.58 -5.27
C ARG A 136 -13.72 13.21 -5.92
N THR A 137 -14.63 12.31 -5.54
CA THR A 137 -14.74 10.99 -6.15
C THR A 137 -15.22 11.09 -7.60
N GLU A 138 -16.22 11.92 -7.88
CA GLU A 138 -16.68 12.17 -9.25
C GLU A 138 -15.59 12.81 -10.12
N ALA A 139 -14.75 13.69 -9.55
CA ALA A 139 -13.58 14.23 -10.23
C ALA A 139 -12.54 13.13 -10.50
N ALA A 140 -12.22 12.29 -9.52
CA ALA A 140 -11.29 11.17 -9.69
C ALA A 140 -11.75 10.20 -10.77
N LEU A 141 -13.05 9.85 -10.81
CA LEU A 141 -13.59 8.92 -11.82
C LEU A 141 -13.49 9.46 -13.26
N LYS A 142 -13.40 10.79 -13.46
CA LYS A 142 -13.17 11.37 -14.80
C LYS A 142 -11.74 11.13 -15.31
N LEU A 143 -10.79 10.85 -14.43
CA LEU A 143 -9.40 10.54 -14.79
C LEU A 143 -9.21 9.05 -15.16
N LEU A 144 -10.25 8.21 -15.07
CA LEU A 144 -10.14 6.78 -15.36
C LEU A 144 -9.71 6.45 -16.78
N ASP A 145 -9.95 7.37 -17.73
CA ASP A 145 -9.59 7.19 -19.13
C ASP A 145 -8.19 7.77 -19.45
N GLU A 146 -7.47 8.29 -18.44
CA GLU A 146 -6.07 8.69 -18.60
C GLU A 146 -5.17 7.47 -18.84
N PRO A 147 -4.16 7.58 -19.73
CA PRO A 147 -3.24 6.48 -20.00
C PRO A 147 -2.56 5.95 -18.73
N GLY A 148 -2.58 4.63 -18.57
CA GLY A 148 -1.91 3.94 -17.47
C GLY A 148 -2.71 3.80 -16.17
N ILE A 149 -3.91 4.37 -16.07
CA ILE A 149 -4.80 4.08 -14.94
C ILE A 149 -5.36 2.67 -15.07
N GLN A 150 -5.09 1.81 -14.08
CA GLN A 150 -5.43 0.38 -14.10
C GLN A 150 -6.11 -0.08 -12.80
N ALA A 151 -6.39 0.81 -11.87
CA ALA A 151 -7.04 0.50 -10.61
C ALA A 151 -7.70 1.73 -9.97
N LEU A 152 -8.46 1.47 -8.90
CA LEU A 152 -8.88 2.48 -7.93
C LEU A 152 -8.31 2.11 -6.56
N LYS A 153 -8.07 3.10 -5.70
CA LYS A 153 -7.62 2.92 -4.32
C LYS A 153 -8.67 3.46 -3.36
N MET A 154 -9.03 2.67 -2.35
CA MET A 154 -9.96 3.04 -1.29
C MET A 154 -9.45 2.58 0.08
N SER A 155 -9.70 3.39 1.10
CA SER A 155 -9.45 3.04 2.50
C SER A 155 -10.56 3.58 3.39
N TYR A 156 -10.83 2.86 4.48
CA TYR A 156 -11.72 3.30 5.56
C TYR A 156 -10.94 3.73 6.81
N LEU A 157 -9.61 3.85 6.73
CA LEU A 157 -8.79 4.42 7.81
C LEU A 157 -9.15 5.88 8.09
N LEU A 158 -9.50 6.64 7.04
CA LEU A 158 -9.82 8.06 7.15
C LEU A 158 -11.28 8.30 7.56
N GLY A 159 -12.08 7.23 7.70
CA GLY A 159 -13.48 7.28 8.11
C GLY A 159 -14.35 6.26 7.37
N GLY A 160 -15.51 5.95 7.95
CA GLY A 160 -16.46 4.97 7.42
C GLY A 160 -16.14 3.53 7.81
N THR A 161 -16.62 2.59 7.00
CA THR A 161 -16.46 1.15 7.24
C THR A 161 -16.59 0.37 5.95
N ALA A 162 -15.84 -0.73 5.82
CA ALA A 162 -15.97 -1.67 4.72
C ALA A 162 -17.26 -2.50 4.75
N ASP A 163 -17.99 -2.53 5.87
CA ASP A 163 -19.19 -3.35 6.03
C ASP A 163 -20.42 -2.68 5.37
N PRO A 164 -20.91 -3.18 4.22
CA PRO A 164 -22.02 -2.58 3.50
C PRO A 164 -23.35 -2.65 4.25
N ARG A 165 -23.46 -3.47 5.31
CA ARG A 165 -24.66 -3.50 6.16
C ARG A 165 -24.79 -2.26 7.03
N LYS A 166 -23.72 -1.48 7.16
CA LYS A 166 -23.66 -0.25 7.95
C LYS A 166 -23.70 1.02 7.09
N TRP A 167 -23.77 0.88 5.77
CA TRP A 167 -23.87 2.02 4.88
C TRP A 167 -25.30 2.56 4.90
N ASP A 168 -25.40 3.88 5.05
CA ASP A 168 -26.64 4.56 4.69
C ASP A 168 -26.84 4.55 3.17
N GLU A 169 -28.03 4.95 2.77
CA GLU A 169 -28.43 4.97 1.37
C GLU A 169 -27.54 5.87 0.49
N ALA A 170 -27.05 6.99 1.03
CA ALA A 170 -26.18 7.90 0.28
C ALA A 170 -24.78 7.31 0.06
N THR A 171 -24.25 6.64 1.08
CA THR A 171 -22.98 5.92 1.08
C THR A 171 -23.04 4.73 0.14
N LEU A 172 -24.12 3.94 0.19
CA LEU A 172 -24.33 2.80 -0.69
C LEU A 172 -24.30 3.21 -2.16
N ARG A 173 -25.10 4.21 -2.55
CA ARG A 173 -25.15 4.67 -3.95
C ARG A 173 -23.80 5.16 -4.47
N LEU A 174 -23.00 5.82 -3.63
CA LEU A 174 -21.68 6.29 -4.05
C LEU A 174 -20.70 5.12 -4.22
N HIS A 175 -20.71 4.13 -3.32
CA HIS A 175 -19.93 2.90 -3.51
C HIS A 175 -20.35 2.15 -4.78
N GLU A 176 -21.64 1.99 -5.02
CA GLU A 176 -22.14 1.32 -6.24
C GLU A 176 -21.70 2.04 -7.52
N SER A 177 -21.68 3.38 -7.51
CA SER A 177 -21.16 4.17 -8.64
C SER A 177 -19.67 3.90 -8.90
N ILE A 178 -18.86 3.82 -7.84
CA ILE A 178 -17.43 3.48 -7.93
C ILE A 178 -17.25 2.04 -8.42
N PHE A 179 -18.02 1.09 -7.89
CA PHE A 179 -17.94 -0.33 -8.24
C PHE A 179 -18.33 -0.55 -9.69
N GLN A 180 -19.40 0.10 -10.15
CA GLN A 180 -19.84 0.03 -11.53
C GLN A 180 -18.76 0.55 -12.48
N ALA A 181 -18.13 1.69 -12.17
CA ALA A 181 -17.03 2.23 -12.97
C ALA A 181 -15.83 1.26 -13.07
N ALA A 182 -15.50 0.57 -11.97
CA ALA A 182 -14.45 -0.43 -11.94
C ALA A 182 -14.81 -1.71 -12.71
N ILE A 183 -16.07 -2.18 -12.58
CA ILE A 183 -16.59 -3.35 -13.30
C ILE A 183 -16.60 -3.11 -14.81
N GLU A 184 -17.10 -1.95 -15.27
CA GLU A 184 -17.19 -1.61 -16.70
C GLU A 184 -15.82 -1.57 -17.38
N ARG A 185 -14.78 -1.13 -16.66
CA ARG A 185 -13.40 -1.10 -17.15
C ARG A 185 -12.63 -2.38 -16.86
N ASP A 186 -13.25 -3.33 -16.16
CA ASP A 186 -12.62 -4.56 -15.68
C ASP A 186 -11.30 -4.29 -14.94
N ILE A 187 -11.28 -3.30 -14.06
CA ILE A 187 -10.14 -2.94 -13.21
C ILE A 187 -10.43 -3.27 -11.74
N PRO A 188 -9.40 -3.63 -10.94
CA PRO A 188 -9.57 -3.87 -9.52
C PRO A 188 -9.65 -2.59 -8.70
N ILE A 189 -10.33 -2.72 -7.56
CA ILE A 189 -10.25 -1.74 -6.47
C ILE A 189 -9.33 -2.30 -5.40
N HIS A 190 -8.30 -1.54 -5.09
CA HIS A 190 -7.40 -1.76 -3.96
C HIS A 190 -8.07 -1.25 -2.69
N PHE A 191 -8.42 -2.16 -1.81
CA PHE A 191 -8.96 -1.86 -0.50
C PHE A 191 -7.88 -2.04 0.56
N HIS A 192 -7.56 -0.98 1.28
CA HIS A 192 -6.67 -1.08 2.43
C HIS A 192 -7.31 -1.94 3.53
N THR A 193 -6.61 -2.98 3.99
CA THR A 193 -7.02 -3.77 5.16
C THR A 193 -6.10 -3.50 6.34
N SER A 194 -6.68 -3.32 7.53
CA SER A 194 -5.97 -2.95 8.76
C SER A 194 -6.26 -3.95 9.89
N PRO A 195 -5.43 -3.99 10.96
CA PRO A 195 -5.64 -4.86 12.12
C PRO A 195 -6.97 -4.65 12.87
N GLY A 196 -7.72 -3.59 12.55
CA GLY A 196 -9.00 -3.25 13.16
C GLY A 196 -9.59 -1.97 12.57
N GLY A 197 -10.70 -1.49 13.15
CA GLY A 197 -11.36 -0.24 12.74
C GLY A 197 -12.19 -0.39 11.46
N GLY A 198 -12.33 0.72 10.72
CA GLY A 198 -13.16 0.77 9.50
C GLY A 198 -12.68 -0.17 8.39
N SER A 199 -11.39 -0.49 8.38
CA SER A 199 -10.71 -1.33 7.39
C SER A 199 -10.40 -2.76 7.90
N ASP A 200 -11.05 -3.23 8.97
CA ASP A 200 -10.95 -4.65 9.40
C ASP A 200 -11.51 -5.61 8.33
N ILE A 201 -10.81 -6.71 8.07
CA ILE A 201 -11.19 -7.74 7.08
C ILE A 201 -12.63 -8.24 7.21
N LEU A 202 -13.21 -8.26 8.42
CA LEU A 202 -14.58 -8.71 8.64
C LEU A 202 -15.62 -7.90 7.88
N GLY A 203 -15.38 -6.59 7.71
CA GLY A 203 -16.29 -5.75 6.92
C GLY A 203 -16.28 -6.14 5.45
N TYR A 204 -15.12 -6.55 4.94
CA TYR A 204 -14.93 -6.91 3.54
C TYR A 204 -15.57 -8.24 3.14
N PHE A 205 -15.75 -9.20 4.05
CA PHE A 205 -16.37 -10.48 3.66
C PHE A 205 -17.80 -10.31 3.13
N GLU A 206 -18.58 -9.40 3.71
CA GLU A 206 -19.91 -9.10 3.19
C GLU A 206 -19.86 -8.33 1.86
N LEU A 207 -18.90 -7.41 1.70
CA LEU A 207 -18.64 -6.72 0.43
C LEU A 207 -18.28 -7.73 -0.68
N ILE A 208 -17.35 -8.65 -0.40
CA ILE A 208 -16.94 -9.72 -1.32
C ILE A 208 -18.12 -10.60 -1.67
N LYS A 209 -18.94 -11.00 -0.69
CA LYS A 209 -20.12 -11.83 -0.95
C LYS A 209 -21.11 -11.17 -1.91
N ARG A 210 -21.30 -9.86 -1.79
CA ARG A 210 -22.27 -9.10 -2.60
C ARG A 210 -21.76 -8.78 -4.01
N TRP A 211 -20.51 -8.35 -4.13
CA TRP A 211 -19.98 -7.82 -5.39
C TRP A 211 -18.78 -8.58 -5.94
N GLY A 212 -18.10 -9.38 -5.13
CA GLY A 212 -16.81 -9.99 -5.48
C GLY A 212 -16.86 -11.01 -6.62
N LYS A 213 -18.04 -11.41 -7.12
CA LYS A 213 -18.12 -12.22 -8.35
C LYS A 213 -17.95 -11.39 -9.61
N ASP A 214 -18.36 -10.14 -9.58
CA ASP A 214 -18.30 -9.21 -10.72
C ASP A 214 -17.13 -8.23 -10.56
N LEU A 215 -16.97 -7.68 -9.35
CA LEU A 215 -15.92 -6.74 -8.99
C LEU A 215 -14.61 -7.45 -8.63
N LYS A 216 -13.51 -7.02 -9.24
CA LYS A 216 -12.16 -7.41 -8.81
C LYS A 216 -11.81 -6.65 -7.53
N ILE A 217 -11.65 -7.38 -6.43
CA ILE A 217 -11.35 -6.82 -5.10
C ILE A 217 -9.91 -7.18 -4.75
N HIS A 218 -9.04 -6.17 -4.64
CA HIS A 218 -7.67 -6.37 -4.19
C HIS A 218 -7.57 -5.95 -2.72
N LEU A 219 -7.42 -6.93 -1.83
CA LEU A 219 -7.27 -6.71 -0.39
C LEU A 219 -5.81 -6.48 -0.07
N VAL A 220 -5.46 -5.21 0.09
CA VAL A 220 -4.11 -4.78 0.37
C VAL A 220 -3.71 -5.12 1.80
N HIS A 221 -2.48 -5.58 2.02
CA HIS A 221 -1.94 -6.08 3.28
C HIS A 221 -2.51 -7.41 3.81
N MET A 222 -3.09 -8.21 2.90
CA MET A 222 -3.53 -9.57 3.16
C MET A 222 -4.52 -9.73 4.34
N GLY A 223 -5.33 -8.71 4.62
CA GLY A 223 -6.34 -8.74 5.69
C GLY A 223 -5.97 -7.95 6.95
N GLY A 224 -4.75 -7.40 7.03
CA GLY A 224 -4.35 -6.47 8.08
C GLY A 224 -4.05 -7.13 9.43
N GLY A 225 -2.77 -7.24 9.79
CA GLY A 225 -2.31 -7.76 11.08
C GLY A 225 -2.64 -9.23 11.36
N VAL A 226 -2.17 -9.74 12.50
CA VAL A 226 -2.24 -11.18 12.85
C VAL A 226 -3.66 -11.74 12.78
N SER A 227 -4.62 -11.08 13.42
CA SER A 227 -6.01 -11.54 13.49
C SER A 227 -6.70 -11.49 12.12
N GLY A 228 -6.45 -10.43 11.34
CA GLY A 228 -7.00 -10.28 10.01
C GLY A 228 -6.45 -11.34 9.04
N HIS A 229 -5.15 -11.60 9.11
CA HIS A 229 -4.47 -12.65 8.35
C HIS A 229 -5.07 -14.04 8.63
N ILE A 230 -5.28 -14.40 9.90
CA ILE A 230 -5.88 -15.69 10.27
C ILE A 230 -7.30 -15.81 9.70
N ARG A 231 -8.12 -14.76 9.81
CA ARG A 231 -9.48 -14.73 9.27
C ARG A 231 -9.49 -14.90 7.75
N LEU A 232 -8.67 -14.14 7.02
CA LEU A 232 -8.62 -14.23 5.56
C LEU A 232 -8.17 -15.62 5.11
N LEU A 233 -7.10 -16.15 5.70
CA LEU A 233 -6.58 -17.48 5.34
C LEU A 233 -7.60 -18.60 5.61
N SER A 234 -8.41 -18.46 6.66
CA SER A 234 -9.47 -19.45 6.95
C SER A 234 -10.58 -19.51 5.90
N GLN A 235 -10.74 -18.46 5.09
CA GLN A 235 -11.74 -18.38 4.03
C GLN A 235 -11.14 -18.42 2.63
N TRP A 236 -9.81 -18.36 2.49
CA TRP A 236 -9.14 -18.19 1.21
C TRP A 236 -9.59 -19.19 0.15
N LYS A 237 -9.55 -20.49 0.48
CA LYS A 237 -9.96 -21.56 -0.42
C LYS A 237 -11.41 -21.39 -0.88
N ASP A 238 -12.33 -21.16 0.06
CA ASP A 238 -13.76 -21.00 -0.23
C ASP A 238 -14.04 -19.77 -1.08
N LEU A 239 -13.28 -18.69 -0.88
CA LEU A 239 -13.37 -17.49 -1.71
C LEU A 239 -12.92 -17.77 -3.15
N ILE A 240 -11.80 -18.46 -3.33
CA ILE A 240 -11.27 -18.75 -4.68
C ILE A 240 -12.16 -19.77 -5.41
N GLU A 241 -12.49 -20.89 -4.78
CA GLU A 241 -13.35 -21.93 -5.38
C GLU A 241 -14.80 -21.45 -5.55
N GLY A 242 -15.26 -20.52 -4.71
CA GLY A 242 -16.57 -19.85 -4.84
C GLY A 242 -16.68 -18.91 -6.04
N GLY A 243 -15.58 -18.71 -6.78
CA GLY A 243 -15.52 -17.86 -7.97
C GLY A 243 -15.44 -16.37 -7.66
N TYR A 244 -15.06 -15.99 -6.43
CA TYR A 244 -14.85 -14.59 -6.10
C TYR A 244 -13.50 -14.10 -6.66
N ARG A 245 -13.51 -12.91 -7.24
CA ARG A 245 -12.37 -12.22 -7.86
C ARG A 245 -11.59 -11.45 -6.79
N VAL A 246 -11.11 -12.17 -5.77
CA VAL A 246 -10.35 -11.60 -4.65
C VAL A 246 -8.86 -11.78 -4.89
N TYR A 247 -8.13 -10.68 -4.85
CA TYR A 247 -6.68 -10.59 -5.01
C TYR A 247 -6.07 -10.05 -3.72
N ILE A 248 -4.79 -10.31 -3.52
CA ILE A 248 -4.01 -9.78 -2.39
C ILE A 248 -2.61 -9.39 -2.84
N ASP A 249 -2.00 -8.50 -2.10
CA ASP A 249 -0.55 -8.35 -2.05
C ASP A 249 -0.02 -8.69 -0.65
N THR A 250 1.27 -8.98 -0.57
CA THR A 250 1.93 -9.41 0.67
C THR A 250 2.55 -8.29 1.49
N SER A 251 2.42 -7.02 1.06
CA SER A 251 2.97 -5.88 1.78
C SER A 251 2.43 -5.84 3.21
N TRP A 252 3.24 -5.52 4.21
CA TRP A 252 2.81 -5.52 5.63
C TRP A 252 2.22 -6.84 6.16
N ALA A 253 2.20 -7.91 5.37
CA ALA A 253 1.71 -9.19 5.83
C ALA A 253 2.71 -9.82 6.80
N ILE A 254 2.24 -10.41 7.90
CA ILE A 254 3.11 -11.02 8.90
C ILE A 254 3.69 -12.31 8.30
N GLY A 255 4.98 -12.56 8.53
CA GLY A 255 5.71 -13.65 7.87
C GLY A 255 5.13 -15.06 8.07
N PHE A 256 4.42 -15.35 9.17
CA PHE A 256 3.73 -16.64 9.31
C PHE A 256 2.59 -16.79 8.30
N ALA A 257 1.88 -15.71 8.02
CA ALA A 257 0.68 -15.73 7.20
C ALA A 257 1.05 -15.95 5.74
N VAL A 258 2.03 -15.19 5.23
CA VAL A 258 2.57 -15.38 3.88
C VAL A 258 3.11 -16.79 3.72
N ARG A 259 3.92 -17.28 4.67
CA ARG A 259 4.45 -18.64 4.64
C ARG A 259 3.35 -19.69 4.57
N LYS A 260 2.31 -19.57 5.39
CA LYS A 260 1.18 -20.51 5.42
C LYS A 260 0.42 -20.51 4.12
N LEU A 261 0.12 -19.32 3.58
CA LEU A 261 -0.56 -19.19 2.30
C LEU A 261 0.24 -19.82 1.17
N LEU A 262 1.51 -19.45 1.02
CA LEU A 262 2.33 -19.92 -0.10
C LEU A 262 2.58 -21.43 -0.04
N GLN A 263 2.73 -22.01 1.16
CA GLN A 263 2.82 -23.47 1.31
C GLN A 263 1.53 -24.19 0.88
N GLU A 264 0.37 -23.62 1.19
CA GLU A 264 -0.92 -24.20 0.78
C GLU A 264 -1.16 -24.05 -0.72
N VAL A 265 -0.80 -22.90 -1.29
CA VAL A 265 -0.86 -22.64 -2.73
C VAL A 265 0.09 -23.56 -3.50
N ASP A 266 1.32 -23.77 -3.02
CA ASP A 266 2.29 -24.71 -3.63
C ASP A 266 1.80 -26.16 -3.61
N LYS A 267 1.05 -26.52 -2.57
CA LYS A 267 0.47 -27.85 -2.45
C LYS A 267 -0.77 -28.05 -3.31
N THR A 268 -1.61 -27.02 -3.47
CA THR A 268 -2.97 -27.17 -4.02
C THR A 268 -3.18 -26.49 -5.37
N GLY A 269 -2.35 -25.52 -5.72
CA GLY A 269 -2.54 -24.59 -6.85
C GLY A 269 -3.65 -23.56 -6.65
N ILE A 270 -4.44 -23.63 -5.56
CA ILE A 270 -5.64 -22.80 -5.39
C ILE A 270 -5.24 -21.36 -5.09
N GLY A 271 -5.61 -20.44 -5.98
CA GLY A 271 -5.38 -19.00 -5.81
C GLY A 271 -3.95 -18.54 -6.13
N VAL A 272 -3.15 -19.37 -6.80
CA VAL A 272 -1.79 -18.97 -7.25
C VAL A 272 -1.82 -17.72 -8.13
N ASP A 273 -2.91 -17.50 -8.85
CA ASP A 273 -3.18 -16.38 -9.75
C ASP A 273 -3.83 -15.17 -9.06
N ARG A 274 -3.82 -15.14 -7.72
CA ARG A 274 -4.47 -14.10 -6.89
C ARG A 274 -3.54 -13.37 -5.95
N ILE A 275 -2.24 -13.67 -5.98
CA ILE A 275 -1.25 -13.16 -5.01
C ILE A 275 -0.20 -12.35 -5.76
N MET A 276 0.05 -11.12 -5.34
CA MET A 276 1.05 -10.25 -5.97
C MET A 276 2.09 -9.74 -4.97
N PHE A 277 3.24 -9.34 -5.49
CA PHE A 277 4.23 -8.58 -4.75
C PHE A 277 3.83 -7.10 -4.65
N GLY A 278 3.85 -6.56 -3.44
CA GLY A 278 3.68 -5.12 -3.18
C GLY A 278 4.83 -4.66 -2.28
N CYS A 279 5.46 -3.54 -2.66
CA CYS A 279 6.55 -2.95 -1.89
C CYS A 279 6.04 -2.08 -0.74
N ASP A 280 4.94 -1.37 -0.97
CA ASP A 280 4.29 -0.42 -0.04
C ASP A 280 5.20 0.71 0.47
N GLU A 281 6.30 0.98 -0.22
CA GLU A 281 7.13 2.12 0.11
C GLU A 281 6.38 3.44 -0.12
N PRO A 282 6.56 4.44 0.76
CA PRO A 282 7.57 4.52 1.83
C PRO A 282 7.09 3.98 3.20
N TRP A 283 5.94 3.30 3.27
CA TRP A 283 5.40 2.74 4.52
C TRP A 283 6.00 1.39 4.91
N SER A 284 6.70 0.72 4.00
CA SER A 284 7.46 -0.50 4.24
C SER A 284 8.85 -0.37 3.62
N ASP A 285 9.56 -1.48 3.46
CA ASP A 285 10.88 -1.52 2.83
C ASP A 285 10.94 -2.66 1.81
N PHE A 286 11.47 -2.39 0.62
CA PHE A 286 11.55 -3.36 -0.46
C PHE A 286 12.21 -4.68 -0.01
N GLU A 287 13.30 -4.61 0.75
CA GLU A 287 14.07 -5.77 1.19
C GLU A 287 13.25 -6.71 2.07
N SER A 288 12.54 -6.20 3.08
CA SER A 288 11.73 -7.04 3.96
C SER A 288 10.60 -7.70 3.19
N GLU A 289 9.94 -6.98 2.29
CA GLU A 289 8.86 -7.50 1.46
C GLU A 289 9.38 -8.53 0.45
N PHE A 290 10.51 -8.27 -0.18
CA PHE A 290 11.13 -9.17 -1.16
C PHE A 290 11.55 -10.49 -0.49
N TRP A 291 12.29 -10.42 0.62
CA TRP A 291 12.80 -11.60 1.29
C TRP A 291 11.71 -12.44 1.96
N LYS A 292 10.59 -11.83 2.33
CA LYS A 292 9.39 -12.53 2.83
C LYS A 292 8.90 -13.58 1.84
N ILE A 293 9.02 -13.34 0.54
CA ILE A 293 8.65 -14.30 -0.52
C ILE A 293 9.87 -15.09 -1.00
N GLN A 294 10.99 -14.42 -1.33
CA GLN A 294 12.16 -15.07 -1.91
C GLN A 294 12.73 -16.18 -1.00
N GLY A 295 12.74 -15.94 0.32
CA GLY A 295 13.25 -16.88 1.32
C GLY A 295 12.34 -18.09 1.57
N MET A 296 11.19 -18.20 0.91
CA MET A 296 10.27 -19.31 1.09
C MET A 296 10.71 -20.57 0.34
N LYS A 297 10.45 -21.73 0.97
CA LYS A 297 10.67 -23.07 0.40
C LYS A 297 9.42 -23.54 -0.36
N VAL A 298 9.09 -22.83 -1.43
CA VAL A 298 8.02 -23.16 -2.40
C VAL A 298 8.64 -23.19 -3.79
N SER A 299 7.90 -23.70 -4.78
CA SER A 299 8.36 -23.73 -6.17
C SER A 299 8.77 -22.35 -6.69
N GLU A 300 9.77 -22.33 -7.59
CA GLU A 300 10.20 -21.11 -8.26
C GLU A 300 9.12 -20.55 -9.19
N GLU A 301 8.27 -21.42 -9.75
CA GLU A 301 7.09 -21.03 -10.54
C GLU A 301 6.15 -20.15 -9.72
N ILE A 302 5.84 -20.51 -8.47
CA ILE A 302 5.01 -19.68 -7.59
C ILE A 302 5.65 -18.34 -7.31
N LYS A 303 6.96 -18.31 -7.07
CA LYS A 303 7.69 -17.06 -6.86
C LYS A 303 7.61 -16.18 -8.10
N GLU A 304 7.78 -16.73 -9.30
CA GLU A 304 7.65 -15.98 -10.56
C GLU A 304 6.23 -15.42 -10.75
N ARG A 305 5.20 -16.22 -10.46
CA ARG A 305 3.81 -15.75 -10.48
C ARG A 305 3.60 -14.55 -9.56
N ILE A 306 4.09 -14.61 -8.32
CA ILE A 306 3.90 -13.55 -7.33
C ILE A 306 4.73 -12.30 -7.66
N PHE A 307 6.01 -12.49 -8.00
CA PHE A 307 6.93 -11.38 -8.24
C PHE A 307 6.62 -10.62 -9.51
N TRP A 308 6.05 -11.25 -10.55
CA TRP A 308 5.73 -10.50 -11.77
C TRP A 308 4.57 -11.06 -12.59
N GLY A 309 4.39 -12.38 -12.70
CA GLY A 309 3.45 -12.98 -13.66
C GLY A 309 2.00 -12.56 -13.44
N ASN A 310 1.52 -12.64 -12.19
CA ASN A 310 0.17 -12.25 -11.81
C ASN A 310 -0.07 -10.75 -12.02
N ALA A 311 0.91 -9.93 -11.69
CA ALA A 311 0.85 -8.49 -11.88
C ALA A 311 0.81 -8.13 -13.38
N GLN A 312 1.61 -8.82 -14.20
CA GLN A 312 1.64 -8.64 -15.65
C GLN A 312 0.27 -8.91 -16.27
N GLU A 313 -0.41 -9.96 -15.83
CA GLU A 313 -1.76 -10.32 -16.31
C GLU A 313 -2.80 -9.29 -15.84
N LEU A 314 -2.82 -8.98 -14.55
CA LEU A 314 -3.87 -8.17 -13.95
C LEU A 314 -3.77 -6.67 -14.27
N TYR A 315 -2.56 -6.11 -14.32
CA TYR A 315 -2.34 -4.65 -14.38
C TYR A 315 -1.60 -4.20 -15.62
N PHE A 316 -0.57 -4.94 -16.05
CA PHE A 316 0.38 -4.41 -17.03
C PHE A 316 0.18 -4.92 -18.46
N SER A 317 -0.80 -5.79 -18.70
CA SER A 317 -1.08 -6.36 -20.03
C SER A 317 -1.74 -5.35 -20.98
N ARG A 318 -2.37 -4.32 -20.42
CA ARG A 318 -3.11 -3.26 -21.16
C ARG A 318 -2.33 -1.95 -21.30
N LEU A 319 -1.07 -1.91 -20.84
CA LEU A 319 -0.21 -0.72 -20.92
C LEU A 319 0.59 -0.63 -22.23
N ALA A 320 0.46 -1.62 -23.11
CA ALA A 320 1.19 -1.70 -24.38
C ALA A 320 0.53 -0.89 -25.50
#